data_AF-A0A0G0B8F6-F1
#
_entry.id   AF-A0A0G0B8F6-F1
#
_cell.length_a   1.000
_cell.length_b   1.000
_cell.length_c   1.000
_cell.angle_alpha   90.00
_cell.angle_beta   90.00
_cell.angle_gamma   90.00
#
_symmetry.space_group_name_H-M   'P 1'
#
loop_
_entity.id
_entity.type
_entity.pdbx_description
1 polymer ?
#
loop_
_entity_poly.entity_id
_entity_poly.type
_entity_poly.pdbx_seq_one_letter_code
_entity_poly.pdbx_strand_id
1 'polypeptide(L)' 'MSTQEEKLKMMIRHCELYNKYFPEGNFKSLRKHFIWYVKSLPSSSYLKNDLMKANNVDDVKKIVDLYTSFEKNST' A
#
# COMPACT_ATOMS: atom_id res chain seq x y z
N MET A 1 -18.14 -2.65 7.48
CA MET A 1 -16.84 -3.31 7.15
C MET A 1 -16.21 -2.52 6.03
N SER A 2 -14.95 -2.10 6.15
CA SER A 2 -14.24 -1.47 5.03
C SER A 2 -13.81 -2.52 4.01
N THR A 3 -14.16 -2.28 2.75
CA THR A 3 -13.78 -3.11 1.61
C THR A 3 -12.27 -3.12 1.40
N GLN A 4 -11.76 -4.10 0.66
CA GLN A 4 -10.34 -4.21 0.37
C GLN A 4 -9.81 -2.97 -0.35
N GLU A 5 -10.57 -2.48 -1.34
CA GLU A 5 -10.24 -1.26 -2.07
C GLU A 5 -10.16 -0.03 -1.17
N GLU A 6 -11.09 0.13 -0.22
CA GLU A 6 -11.07 1.26 0.72
C GLU A 6 -9.83 1.25 1.60
N LYS A 7 -9.37 0.07 2.05
CA LYS A 7 -8.14 -0.06 2.84
C LYS A 7 -6.92 0.34 2.02
N LEU A 8 -6.85 -0.08 0.76
CA LEU A 8 -5.76 0.25 -0.16
C LEU A 8 -5.76 1.75 -0.51
N LYS A 9 -6.93 2.33 -0.78
CA LYS A 9 -7.10 3.78 -1.00
C LYS A 9 -6.67 4.58 0.23
N MET A 10 -7.04 4.14 1.44
CA MET A 10 -6.62 4.80 2.68
C MET A 10 -5.09 4.73 2.87
N MET A 11 -4.46 3.60 2.55
CA MET A 11 -3.00 3.46 2.60
C MET A 11 -2.31 4.44 1.65
N ILE A 12 -2.77 4.55 0.40
CA ILE A 12 -2.24 5.52 -0.57
C ILE A 12 -2.44 6.95 -0.04
N ARG A 13 -3.63 7.25 0.48
CA ARG A 13 -3.93 8.57 1.05
C ARG A 13 -3.01 8.92 2.22
N HIS A 14 -2.68 7.95 3.07
CA HIS A 14 -1.71 8.14 4.16
C HIS A 14 -0.33 8.50 3.58
N CYS A 15 0.13 7.82 2.53
CA CYS A 15 1.40 8.14 1.88
C CYS A 15 1.41 9.57 1.31
N GLU A 16 0.32 9.99 0.66
CA GLU A 16 0.17 11.35 0.12
C GLU A 16 0.21 12.42 1.23
N LEU A 17 -0.50 12.19 2.33
CA LEU A 17 -0.50 13.11 3.48
C LEU A 17 0.87 13.17 4.15
N TYR A 18 1.54 12.03 4.31
CA TYR A 18 2.89 11.99 4.86
C TYR A 18 3.85 12.80 3.99
N ASN A 19 3.81 12.62 2.67
CA ASN A 19 4.66 13.38 1.74
C ASN A 19 4.34 14.89 1.75
N LYS A 20 3.05 15.25 1.95
CA LYS A 20 2.61 16.65 2.04
C LYS A 20 3.09 17.35 3.31
N TYR A 21 3.02 16.68 4.47
CA TYR A 21 3.37 17.28 5.76
C TYR A 21 4.83 17.07 6.17
N PHE A 22 5.47 16.02 5.65
CA PHE A 22 6.84 15.63 5.95
C PHE A 22 7.63 15.40 4.65
N PRO A 23 7.94 16.47 3.88
CA PRO A 23 8.66 16.34 2.60
C PRO A 23 10.08 15.78 2.77
N GLU A 24 10.74 16.02 3.92
CA GLU A 24 12.03 15.42 4.27
C GLU A 24 11.90 14.14 5.11
N GLY A 25 10.67 13.67 5.30
CA GLY A 25 10.36 12.48 6.09
C GLY A 25 10.90 11.21 5.45
N ASN A 26 11.45 10.32 6.27
CA ASN A 26 11.91 9.03 5.78
C ASN A 26 10.71 8.10 5.47
N PHE A 27 10.39 7.95 4.18
CA PHE A 27 9.30 7.11 3.68
C PHE A 27 9.38 5.66 4.18
N LYS A 28 10.57 5.15 4.53
CA LYS A 28 10.74 3.81 5.13
C LYS A 28 9.94 3.64 6.42
N SER A 29 9.70 4.74 7.15
CA SER A 29 8.86 4.76 8.35
C SER A 29 7.40 4.40 8.08
N LEU A 30 6.91 4.56 6.83
CA LEU A 30 5.56 4.16 6.44
C LEU A 30 5.41 2.66 6.22
N ARG A 31 6.51 1.95 5.88
CA ARG A 31 6.49 0.52 5.56
C ARG A 31 5.90 -0.34 6.68
N LYS A 32 6.16 0.01 7.94
CA LYS A 32 5.57 -0.67 9.10
C LYS A 32 4.05 -0.53 9.16
N HIS A 33 3.50 0.59 8.69
CA HIS A 33 2.06 0.84 8.70
C HIS A 33 1.37 0.08 7.57
N PHE A 34 2.02 -0.12 6.42
CA PHE A 34 1.47 -0.89 5.29
C PHE A 34 0.99 -2.28 5.72
N ILE A 35 1.74 -2.94 6.61
CA ILE A 35 1.39 -4.26 7.15
C ILE A 35 -0.01 -4.24 7.79
N TRP A 36 -0.38 -3.16 8.48
CA TRP A 36 -1.69 -3.06 9.14
C TRP A 36 -2.85 -2.96 8.14
N TYR A 37 -2.64 -2.24 7.02
CA TYR A 37 -3.64 -2.14 5.97
C TYR A 37 -3.85 -3.46 5.23
N VAL A 38 -2.76 -4.18 4.95
CA VAL A 38 -2.79 -5.37 4.07
C VAL A 38 -2.92 -6.70 4.82
N LYS A 39 -2.86 -6.71 6.17
CA LYS A 39 -2.92 -7.95 6.98
C LYS A 39 -4.15 -8.81 6.69
N SER A 40 -5.27 -8.19 6.35
CA SER A 40 -6.57 -8.87 6.14
C SER A 40 -6.90 -9.13 4.66
N LEU A 41 -5.94 -8.91 3.76
CA LEU A 41 -6.15 -9.09 2.32
C LEU A 41 -5.73 -10.50 1.85
N PRO A 42 -6.44 -11.06 0.86
CA PRO A 42 -6.00 -12.28 0.16
C PRO A 42 -4.64 -12.03 -0.51
N SER A 43 -3.83 -13.08 -0.62
CA SER A 43 -2.48 -13.01 -1.24
C SER A 43 -1.54 -11.96 -0.61
N SER A 44 -1.81 -11.53 0.63
CA SER A 44 -1.11 -10.40 1.25
C SER A 44 0.39 -10.59 1.45
N SER A 45 0.91 -11.82 1.39
CA SER A 45 2.35 -12.10 1.50
C SER A 45 3.16 -11.47 0.37
N TYR A 46 2.65 -11.54 -0.88
CA TYR A 46 3.30 -10.91 -2.04
C TYR A 46 3.22 -9.39 -1.94
N LEU A 47 2.02 -8.88 -1.65
CA LEU A 47 1.77 -7.45 -1.47
C LEU A 47 2.66 -6.84 -0.37
N LYS A 48 2.84 -7.53 0.76
CA LYS A 48 3.74 -7.09 1.84
C LYS A 48 5.19 -7.01 1.36
N ASN A 49 5.69 -8.01 0.64
CA ASN A 49 7.07 -8.04 0.19
C ASN A 49 7.39 -6.87 -0.76
N ASP A 50 6.46 -6.55 -1.65
CA ASP A 50 6.64 -5.44 -2.59
C ASP A 50 6.49 -4.08 -1.91
N LEU A 51 5.52 -3.93 -1.01
CA LEU A 51 5.35 -2.70 -0.23
C LEU A 51 6.54 -2.39 0.68
N MET A 52 7.29 -3.40 1.13
CA MET A 52 8.53 -3.22 1.89
C MET A 52 9.68 -2.65 1.05
N LYS A 53 9.58 -2.73 -0.28
CA LYS A 53 10.57 -2.18 -1.23
C LYS A 53 10.21 -0.78 -1.72
N ALA A 54 8.96 -0.34 -1.55
CA ALA A 54 8.48 0.96 -2.01
C ALA A 54 9.23 2.12 -1.33
N ASN A 55 9.63 3.13 -2.12
CA ASN A 55 10.36 4.31 -1.64
C ASN A 55 9.56 5.61 -1.77
N ASN A 56 8.49 5.61 -2.54
CA ASN A 56 7.65 6.78 -2.78
C ASN A 56 6.18 6.38 -2.96
N VAL A 57 5.30 7.38 -3.04
CA VAL A 57 3.85 7.17 -3.22
C VAL A 57 3.55 6.46 -4.56
N ASP A 58 4.31 6.74 -5.61
CA ASP A 58 4.07 6.17 -6.93
C ASP A 58 4.41 4.67 -6.99
N ASP A 59 5.46 4.24 -6.30
CA ASP A 59 5.78 2.82 -6.11
C ASP A 59 4.61 2.10 -5.43
N VAL A 60 4.07 2.70 -4.37
CA VAL A 60 2.91 2.14 -3.65
C VAL A 60 1.70 2.04 -4.58
N LYS A 61 1.41 3.08 -5.37
CA LYS A 61 0.30 3.07 -6.34
C LYS A 61 0.47 1.95 -7.37
N LYS A 62 1.67 1.79 -7.94
CA LYS A 62 1.98 0.72 -8.90
C LYS A 62 1.80 -0.67 -8.30
N ILE A 63 2.28 -0.89 -7.08
CA ILE A 63 2.15 -2.18 -6.39
C ILE A 63 0.67 -2.51 -6.13
N VAL A 64 -0.12 -1.52 -5.71
CA VAL A 64 -1.56 -1.70 -5.51
C VAL A 64 -2.29 -2.03 -6.81
N ASP A 65 -1.96 -1.34 -7.91
CA ASP A 65 -2.56 -1.62 -9.23
C ASP A 65 -2.22 -3.02 -9.74
N LEU A 66 -0.97 -3.47 -9.57
CA LEU A 66 -0.55 -4.83 -9.90
C LEU A 66 -1.32 -5.87 -9.08
N TYR A 67 -1.47 -5.63 -7.77
CA TYR A 67 -2.24 -6.49 -6.89
C TYR A 67 -3.72 -6.56 -7.29
N THR A 68 -4.36 -5.42 -7.53
CA THR A 68 -5.77 -5.39 -7.96
C THR A 68 -5.97 -6.06 -9.31
N SER A 69 -5.01 -5.93 -10.23
CA SER A 69 -5.03 -6.64 -11.51
C SER A 69 -4.88 -8.15 -11.32
N PHE A 70 -4.00 -8.59 -10.41
CA PHE A 70 -3.79 -10.01 -10.10
C PHE A 70 -5.05 -10.67 -9.49
N GLU A 71 -5.69 -10.01 -8.53
CA GLU A 71 -6.91 -10.52 -7.88
C GLU A 71 -8.09 -10.62 -8.88
N LYS A 72 -8.20 -9.68 -9.82
CA LYS A 72 -9.20 -9.71 -10.91
C LYS A 72 -8.98 -10.85 -11.90
N ASN A 73 -7.75 -11.31 -12.11
CA ASN A 73 -7.43 -12.43 -13.00
C ASN A 73 -7.51 -13.80 -12.29
N SER A 74 -7.63 -13.81 -10.96
CA SER A 74 -7.71 -15.03 -10.15
C SER A 74 -9.15 -15.40 -9.73
N THR A 75 -10.15 -14.65 -10.22
CA THR A 75 -11.59 -14.86 -10.03
C THR A 75 -12.23 -15.20 -11.37
#